data_AF-A0AAI9UMY8-F1
#
_entry.id   AF-A0AAI9UMY8-F1
#
_cell.length_a   1.000
_cell.length_b   1.000
_cell.length_c   1.000
_cell.angle_alpha   90.00
_cell.angle_beta   90.00
_cell.angle_gamma   90.00
#
_symmetry.space_group_name_H-M   'P 1'
#
loop_
_entity.id
_entity.type
_entity.pdbx_description
1 polymer ?
#
loop_
_entity_poly.entity_id
_entity_poly.type
_entity_poly.pdbx_seq_one_letter_code
_entity_poly.pdbx_strand_id
1 'polypeptide(L)'
;MVYTLTVHLHANDHPDSVERIKAKLIEASRVYSKDRETVSWFVMQDVHDPRSFTIVERFETEYHSLPPFTFSVLCLTDSLIRCPPPVQSQKYHLENPYWKTFDPYVVPLLDRPMDLRRHEELDTSKDVVVPQ
;
A
#
# COMPACT_ATOMS: atom_id res chain seq x y z
N MET A 1 6.25 -11.74 11.70
CA MET A 1 6.79 -10.37 11.67
C MET A 1 5.82 -9.57 10.84
N VAL A 2 5.22 -8.51 11.39
CA VAL A 2 4.23 -7.72 10.65
C VAL A 2 4.95 -6.91 9.58
N TYR A 3 4.48 -7.04 8.35
CA TYR A 3 4.98 -6.30 7.20
C TYR A 3 4.12 -5.07 6.98
N THR A 4 4.76 -3.91 6.83
CA THR A 4 4.07 -2.63 6.69
C THR A 4 4.47 -1.93 5.39
N LEU A 5 3.47 -1.50 4.63
CA LEU A 5 3.63 -0.56 3.53
C LEU A 5 3.16 0.82 3.99
N THR A 6 3.97 1.84 3.70
CA THR A 6 3.53 3.22 3.78
C THR A 6 3.44 3.77 2.37
N VAL A 7 2.24 4.17 1.96
CA VAL A 7 1.98 4.76 0.65
C VAL A 7 1.69 6.24 0.85
N HIS A 8 2.47 7.10 0.23
CA HIS A 8 2.24 8.53 0.24
C HIS A 8 1.62 8.97 -1.09
N LEU A 9 0.53 9.73 -0.98
CA LEU A 9 -0.22 10.27 -2.10
C LEU A 9 -0.24 11.79 -1.98
N HIS A 10 -0.13 12.48 -3.11
CA HIS A 10 -0.26 13.93 -3.15
C HIS A 10 -1.22 14.31 -4.28
N ALA A 11 -2.32 14.96 -3.93
CA ALA A 11 -3.38 15.33 -4.85
C ALA A 11 -2.91 16.40 -5.85
N ASN A 12 -3.44 16.39 -7.06
CA ASN A 12 -3.25 17.46 -8.04
C ASN A 12 -4.02 18.75 -7.68
N ASP A 13 -3.87 19.79 -8.48
CA ASP A 13 -4.44 21.13 -8.22
C ASP A 13 -5.95 21.21 -8.45
N HIS A 14 -6.60 20.14 -8.95
CA HIS A 14 -8.03 20.18 -9.21
C HIS A 14 -8.81 20.27 -7.88
N PRO A 15 -9.76 21.22 -7.74
CA PRO A 15 -10.40 21.54 -6.46
C PRO A 15 -11.10 20.35 -5.81
N ASP A 16 -11.68 19.46 -6.62
CA ASP A 16 -12.40 18.28 -6.12
C ASP A 16 -11.49 17.08 -5.78
N SER A 17 -10.21 17.09 -6.16
CA SER A 17 -9.34 15.91 -6.02
C SER A 17 -9.16 15.50 -4.57
N VAL A 18 -8.97 16.46 -3.66
CA VAL A 18 -8.78 16.22 -2.23
C VAL A 18 -9.97 15.47 -1.63
N GLU A 19 -11.18 15.96 -1.85
CA GLU A 19 -12.39 15.33 -1.29
C GLU A 19 -12.70 13.99 -1.94
N ARG A 20 -12.44 13.84 -3.25
CA ARG A 20 -12.58 12.57 -3.96
C ARG A 20 -11.60 11.51 -3.48
N ILE A 21 -10.33 11.86 -3.31
CA ILE A 21 -9.31 10.96 -2.75
C ILE A 21 -9.71 10.57 -1.33
N LYS A 22 -10.05 11.54 -0.47
CA LYS A 22 -10.47 11.29 0.91
C LYS A 22 -11.64 10.30 0.99
N ALA A 23 -12.70 10.52 0.20
CA ALA A 23 -13.85 9.63 0.16
C ALA A 23 -13.46 8.22 -0.30
N LYS A 24 -12.63 8.11 -1.34
CA LYS A 24 -12.18 6.82 -1.89
C LYS A 24 -11.27 6.07 -0.91
N LEU A 25 -10.40 6.77 -0.20
CA LEU A 25 -9.52 6.20 0.83
C LEU A 25 -10.33 5.66 2.03
N ILE A 26 -11.38 6.37 2.45
CA ILE A 26 -12.29 5.89 3.51
C ILE A 26 -13.04 4.62 3.06
N GLU A 27 -13.52 4.59 1.82
CA GLU A 27 -14.14 3.39 1.24
C GLU A 27 -13.16 2.22 1.21
N ALA A 28 -11.96 2.44 0.66
CA ALA A 28 -10.90 1.45 0.54
C ALA A 28 -10.51 0.85 1.90
N SER A 29 -10.36 1.69 2.94
CA SER A 29 -10.05 1.23 4.30
C SER A 29 -11.10 0.25 4.85
N ARG A 30 -12.39 0.47 4.57
CA ARG A 30 -13.48 -0.41 5.00
C ARG A 30 -13.53 -1.74 4.24
N VAL A 31 -12.98 -1.78 3.03
CA VAL A 31 -12.87 -2.98 2.21
C VAL A 31 -11.62 -3.76 2.62
N TYR A 32 -10.44 -3.15 2.48
CA TYR A 32 -9.16 -3.81 2.64
C TYR A 32 -8.83 -4.22 4.07
N SER A 33 -9.37 -3.54 5.08
CA SER A 33 -9.22 -4.02 6.47
C SER A 33 -9.88 -5.38 6.73
N LYS A 34 -10.68 -5.90 5.78
CA LYS A 34 -11.30 -7.22 5.83
C LYS A 34 -10.60 -8.25 4.95
N ASP A 35 -9.61 -7.83 4.18
CA ASP A 35 -8.85 -8.75 3.33
C ASP A 35 -8.06 -9.70 4.21
N ARG A 36 -7.95 -10.94 3.74
CA ARG A 36 -7.20 -11.98 4.44
C ARG A 36 -5.77 -11.52 4.70
N GLU A 37 -5.25 -11.83 5.88
CA GLU A 37 -3.89 -11.49 6.35
C GLU A 37 -3.62 -9.98 6.49
N THR A 38 -4.63 -9.12 6.26
CA THR A 38 -4.54 -7.70 6.61
C THR A 38 -4.75 -7.53 8.10
N VAL A 39 -3.72 -7.01 8.78
CA VAL A 39 -3.76 -6.70 10.21
C VAL A 39 -4.50 -5.38 10.42
N SER A 40 -4.21 -4.37 9.60
CA SER A 40 -4.87 -3.07 9.66
C SER A 40 -4.56 -2.23 8.41
N TRP A 41 -5.51 -1.37 8.03
CA TRP A 41 -5.36 -0.47 6.88
C TRP A 41 -5.81 0.95 7.25
N PHE A 42 -4.86 1.81 7.60
CA PHE A 42 -5.12 3.17 8.09
C PHE A 42 -4.92 4.20 6.98
N VAL A 43 -5.74 5.25 7.02
CA VAL A 43 -5.64 6.41 6.12
C VAL A 43 -5.57 7.69 6.93
N MET A 44 -4.65 8.57 6.55
CA MET A 44 -4.40 9.84 7.24
C MET A 44 -4.25 10.95 6.20
N GLN A 45 -4.67 12.15 6.59
CA GLN A 45 -4.41 13.38 5.87
C GLN A 45 -3.42 14.20 6.67
N ASP A 46 -2.46 14.84 5.99
CA ASP A 46 -1.51 15.73 6.64
C ASP A 46 -2.22 16.96 7.22
N VAL A 47 -1.73 17.45 8.36
CA VAL A 47 -2.35 18.58 9.10
C VAL A 47 -1.91 19.95 8.60
N HIS A 48 -0.83 20.00 7.82
CA HIS A 48 -0.24 21.22 7.25
C HIS A 48 -0.47 21.31 5.74
N ASP A 49 -0.55 20.17 5.05
CA ASP A 49 -0.84 20.08 3.63
C ASP A 49 -2.11 19.26 3.35
N PRO A 50 -3.26 19.90 3.05
CA PRO A 50 -4.49 19.19 2.77
C PRO A 50 -4.44 18.31 1.51
N ARG A 51 -3.42 18.45 0.65
CA ARG A 51 -3.26 17.61 -0.54
C ARG A 51 -2.45 16.34 -0.26
N SER A 52 -1.80 16.26 0.89
CA SER A 52 -0.94 15.14 1.27
C SER A 52 -1.73 14.11 2.08
N PHE A 53 -1.64 12.85 1.66
CA PHE A 53 -2.27 11.71 2.30
C PHE A 53 -1.25 10.60 2.52
N THR A 54 -1.47 9.83 3.58
CA THR A 54 -0.67 8.63 3.88
C THR A 54 -1.60 7.45 4.13
N ILE A 55 -1.26 6.31 3.54
CA ILE A 55 -1.87 5.01 3.81
C ILE A 55 -0.83 4.16 4.55
N VAL A 56 -1.24 3.49 5.61
CA VAL A 56 -0.44 2.49 6.32
C VAL A 56 -1.16 1.15 6.19
N GLU A 57 -0.57 0.25 5.40
CA GLU A 57 -1.08 -1.09 5.15
C GLU A 57 -0.24 -2.09 5.93
N ARG A 58 -0.85 -2.82 6.86
CA ARG A 58 -0.15 -3.78 7.73
C ARG A 58 -0.66 -5.18 7.44
N PHE A 59 0.27 -6.11 7.23
CA PHE A 59 0.00 -7.49 6.88
C PHE A 59 0.76 -8.45 7.80
N GLU A 60 0.21 -9.64 8.06
CA GLU A 60 0.79 -10.59 9.01
C GLU A 60 2.21 -11.06 8.67
N THR A 61 2.52 -11.15 7.36
CA THR A 61 3.83 -11.61 6.86
C THR A 61 4.16 -10.92 5.52
N GLU A 62 5.44 -10.74 5.17
CA GLU A 62 5.84 -10.27 3.82
C GLU A 62 5.78 -11.41 2.78
N TYR A 63 6.07 -12.63 3.21
CA TYR A 63 6.33 -13.77 2.33
C TYR A 63 6.10 -15.10 3.07
N HIS A 64 5.28 -15.99 2.50
CA HIS A 64 5.49 -17.42 2.69
C HIS A 64 6.24 -17.90 1.46
N SER A 65 7.42 -18.50 1.64
CA SER A 65 8.18 -19.05 0.53
C SER A 65 7.32 -20.03 -0.27
N LEU A 66 6.93 -19.64 -1.49
CA LEU A 66 6.67 -20.66 -2.49
C LEU A 66 8.00 -21.39 -2.71
N PRO A 67 7.98 -22.73 -2.83
CA PRO A 67 9.19 -23.48 -3.17
C PRO A 67 9.80 -22.90 -4.46
N PRO A 68 11.12 -22.97 -4.66
CA PRO A 68 11.87 -22.20 -5.67
C PRO A 68 11.58 -22.53 -7.15
N PHE A 69 10.40 -23.04 -7.52
CA PHE A 69 10.12 -23.61 -8.84
C PHE A 69 9.00 -22.98 -9.65
N THR A 70 8.43 -21.83 -9.28
CA THR A 70 7.40 -21.18 -10.12
C THR A 70 7.71 -19.72 -10.42
N PHE A 71 8.74 -19.47 -11.24
CA PHE A 71 8.83 -18.24 -12.02
C PHE A 71 7.89 -18.39 -13.23
N SER A 72 6.70 -17.79 -13.15
CA SER A 72 5.84 -17.66 -14.33
C SER A 72 6.33 -16.48 -15.17
N VAL A 73 6.75 -16.79 -16.39
CA VAL A 73 7.18 -15.86 -17.42
C VAL A 73 5.97 -15.10 -17.93
N LEU A 74 5.61 -13.97 -17.32
CA LEU A 74 4.63 -13.06 -17.92
C LEU A 74 4.84 -11.58 -17.53
N CYS A 75 6.08 -11.09 -17.62
CA CYS A 75 6.37 -9.65 -17.66
C CYS A 75 7.41 -9.38 -18.75
N LEU A 76 6.98 -9.45 -20.02
CA LEU A 76 7.76 -9.01 -21.17
C LEU A 76 6.89 -8.16 -22.09
N THR A 77 6.50 -6.97 -21.62
CA THR A 77 6.19 -5.83 -22.51
C THR A 77 6.51 -4.52 -21.78
N ASP A 78 7.74 -4.06 -21.97
CA ASP A 78 8.11 -2.68 -22.29
C ASP A 78 7.43 -1.52 -21.53
N SER A 79 7.96 -1.22 -20.34
CA SER A 79 8.31 0.14 -19.90
C SER A 79 9.06 0.04 -18.57
N LEU A 80 10.18 0.75 -18.46
CA LEU A 80 11.14 0.70 -17.37
C LEU A 80 10.59 1.31 -16.06
N ILE A 81 9.57 0.69 -15.48
CA ILE A 81 9.25 0.85 -14.06
C ILE A 81 9.55 -0.51 -13.44
N ARG A 82 10.66 -0.61 -12.70
CA ARG A 82 10.92 -1.75 -11.82
C ARG A 82 9.88 -1.75 -10.71
N CYS A 83 8.67 -2.24 -10.99
CA CYS A 83 7.78 -2.70 -9.94
C CYS A 83 8.43 -3.95 -9.35
N PRO A 84 8.83 -3.96 -8.07
CA PRO A 84 9.23 -5.19 -7.40
C PRO A 84 8.10 -6.22 -7.56
N PRO A 85 8.41 -7.54 -7.66
CA PRO A 85 7.36 -8.54 -7.74
C PRO A 85 6.38 -8.35 -6.57
N PRO A 86 5.06 -8.54 -6.79
CA PRO A 86 4.09 -8.42 -5.72
C PRO A 86 4.46 -9.41 -4.62
N VAL A 87 4.68 -8.89 -3.41
CA VAL A 87 4.84 -9.70 -2.20
C VAL A 87 3.51 -10.41 -1.92
N GLN A 88 3.55 -11.66 -1.44
CA GLN A 88 2.36 -12.50 -1.21
C GLN A 88 1.30 -11.78 -0.34
N SER A 89 1.74 -10.89 0.56
CA SER A 89 0.88 -10.05 1.39
C SER A 89 -0.03 -9.10 0.61
N GLN A 90 0.44 -8.58 -0.53
CA GLN A 90 -0.35 -7.75 -1.43
C GLN A 90 -1.19 -8.58 -2.40
N LYS A 91 -0.98 -9.90 -2.50
CA LYS A 91 -1.70 -10.74 -3.47
C LYS A 91 -3.21 -10.61 -3.29
N TYR A 92 -3.71 -10.77 -2.07
CA TYR A 92 -5.15 -10.68 -1.79
C TYR A 92 -5.70 -9.29 -2.09
N HIS A 93 -4.93 -8.24 -1.79
CA HIS A 93 -5.29 -6.86 -2.07
C HIS A 93 -5.34 -6.54 -3.57
N LEU A 94 -4.37 -7.02 -4.34
CA LEU A 94 -4.27 -6.81 -5.80
C LEU A 94 -5.24 -7.70 -6.59
N GLU A 95 -5.57 -8.88 -6.07
CA GLU A 95 -6.59 -9.78 -6.64
C GLU A 95 -8.02 -9.37 -6.26
N ASN A 96 -8.18 -8.55 -5.21
CA ASN A 96 -9.47 -8.03 -4.80
C ASN A 96 -10.13 -7.27 -5.99
N PRO A 97 -11.35 -7.65 -6.43
CA PRO A 97 -12.02 -6.96 -7.53
C PRO A 97 -12.17 -5.45 -7.31
N TYR A 98 -12.21 -4.99 -6.06
CA TYR A 98 -12.25 -3.58 -5.70
C TYR A 98 -11.02 -2.81 -6.21
N TRP A 99 -9.84 -3.44 -6.26
CA TRP A 99 -8.60 -2.83 -6.75
C TRP A 99 -8.75 -2.28 -8.19
N LYS A 100 -9.47 -3.00 -9.05
CA LYS A 100 -9.74 -2.59 -10.44
C LYS A 100 -10.54 -1.28 -10.53
N THR A 101 -11.18 -0.87 -9.44
CA THR A 101 -11.92 0.39 -9.34
C THR A 101 -11.17 1.47 -8.56
N PHE A 102 -10.21 1.06 -7.73
CA PHE A 102 -9.46 1.96 -6.87
C PHE A 102 -8.35 2.67 -7.64
N ASP A 103 -7.43 1.90 -8.22
CA ASP A 103 -6.23 2.45 -8.86
C ASP A 103 -6.56 3.39 -10.04
N PRO A 104 -7.44 3.02 -11.00
CA PRO A 104 -7.82 3.92 -12.09
C PRO A 104 -8.58 5.17 -11.63
N TYR A 105 -9.20 5.13 -10.45
CA TYR A 105 -9.89 6.29 -9.89
C TYR A 105 -8.93 7.27 -9.21
N VAL A 106 -7.94 6.75 -8.49
CA VAL A 106 -7.01 7.57 -7.68
C VAL A 106 -5.89 8.14 -8.52
N VAL A 107 -5.27 7.36 -9.41
CA VAL A 107 -4.09 7.78 -10.18
C VAL A 107 -4.29 9.13 -10.92
N PRO A 108 -5.41 9.38 -11.62
CA PRO A 108 -5.62 10.66 -12.30
C PRO A 108 -5.78 11.87 -11.36
N LEU A 109 -5.99 11.64 -10.06
CA LEU A 109 -6.18 12.68 -9.05
C LEU A 109 -4.86 13.09 -8.39
N LEU A 110 -3.74 12.44 -8.73
CA LEU A 110 -2.43 12.69 -8.12
C LEU A 110 -1.59 13.67 -8.95
N ASP A 111 -0.76 14.48 -8.30
CA ASP A 111 0.20 15.36 -8.99
C ASP A 111 1.50 14.63 -9.38
N ARG A 112 1.80 13.52 -8.70
CA ARG A 112 3.01 12.72 -8.85
C ARG A 112 2.72 11.24 -8.55
N PRO A 113 3.59 10.33 -9.01
CA PRO A 113 3.46 8.91 -8.69
C PRO A 113 3.43 8.68 -7.18
N MET A 114 2.68 7.66 -6.75
CA MET A 114 2.65 7.23 -5.35
C MET A 114 4.06 6.84 -4.88
N ASP A 115 4.44 7.27 -3.68
CA ASP A 115 5.69 6.86 -3.02
C ASP A 115 5.40 5.68 -2.07
N LEU A 116 5.83 4.48 -2.46
CA LEU A 116 5.62 3.24 -1.72
C LEU A 116 6.90 2.85 -0.98
N ARG A 117 6.82 2.77 0.35
CA ARG A 117 7.93 2.32 1.20
C ARG A 117 7.54 1.07 1.96
N ARG A 118 8.51 0.17 2.13
CA ARG A 118 8.35 -1.16 2.72
C ARG A 118 9.11 -1.21 4.04
N HIS A 119 8.47 -1.73 5.07
CA HIS A 119 9.01 -1.79 6.42
C HIS A 119 8.69 -3.14 7.08
N GLU A 120 9.63 -3.66 7.85
CA GLU A 120 9.35 -4.70 8.85
C GLU A 120 9.16 -4.02 10.20
N GLU A 121 8.12 -4.38 10.93
CA GLU A 121 7.93 -3.85 12.29
C GLU A 121 9.00 -4.40 13.23
N LEU A 122 9.57 -3.52 14.06
CA LEU A 122 10.46 -3.96 15.13
C LEU A 122 9.66 -4.75 16.18
N ASP A 123 10.21 -5.88 16.62
CA ASP A 123 9.61 -6.67 17.69
C ASP A 123 9.75 -5.94 19.03
N THR A 124 8.65 -5.35 19.50
CA THR A 124 8.57 -4.62 20.77
C THR A 124 8.11 -5.48 21.94
N SER A 125 7.93 -6.79 21.73
CA SER A 125 7.48 -7.72 22.78
C SER A 125 8.59 -8.19 23.72
N LYS A 126 9.84 -7.81 23.45
CA LYS A 126 11.04 -8.24 24.19
C LYS A 126 11.76 -7.06 24.83
N ASP A 127 12.43 -7.31 25.94
CA ASP A 127 13.29 -6.33 26.58
C ASP A 127 14.47 -5.93 25.68
N VAL A 128 14.78 -4.64 25.62
CA VAL A 128 15.82 -4.07 24.75
C VAL A 128 17.02 -3.64 25.57
N VAL A 129 18.21 -4.10 25.17
CA VAL A 129 19.50 -3.57 25.67
C VAL A 129 20.02 -2.57 24.63
N VAL A 130 20.05 -1.28 24.99
CA VAL A 130 20.58 -0.22 24.12
C VAL A 130 22.11 -0.19 24.24
N PRO A 131 22.87 -0.43 23.16
CA PRO A 131 24.32 -0.29 23.18
C PRO A 131 24.72 1.15 23.51
N GLN A 132 25.72 1.31 24.39
CA GLN A 132 26.36 2.60 24.67
C GLN A 132 27.51 2.88 23.70
#